data_AF-A0A350RJ36-F1
#
_entry.id   AF-A0A350RJ36-F1
#
_cell.length_a   1.000
_cell.length_b   1.000
_cell.length_c   1.000
_cell.angle_alpha   90.00
_cell.angle_beta   90.00
_cell.angle_gamma   90.00
#
_symmetry.space_group_name_H-M   'P 1'
#
loop_
_entity.id
_entity.type
_entity.pdbx_description
1 polymer ?
#
loop_
_entity_poly.entity_id
_entity_poly.type
_entity_poly.pdbx_seq_one_letter_code
_entity_poly.pdbx_strand_id
1 'polypeptide(L)' 'MRTALITGITGQDGQYLAEVLHDEGYKVYGLIKGQRNPKAEMINTELPFVELVEGDLQDLSSLIAALEYT' A
#
# COMPACT_ATOMS: atom_id res chain seq x y z
N MET A 1 -14.75 -9.50 1.99
CA MET A 1 -14.08 -8.78 0.89
C MET A 1 -12.65 -9.28 0.84
N ARG A 2 -12.04 -9.45 -0.33
CA ARG A 2 -10.64 -9.87 -0.40
C ARG A 2 -9.75 -8.65 -0.21
N THR A 3 -8.64 -8.81 0.50
CA THR A 3 -7.73 -7.72 0.83
C THR A 3 -6.36 -8.03 0.25
N ALA A 4 -5.64 -7.00 -0.21
CA ALA A 4 -4.27 -7.10 -0.66
C ALA A 4 -3.42 -5.98 -0.06
N LEU A 5 -2.32 -6.35 0.59
CA LEU A 5 -1.27 -5.41 1.01
C LEU A 5 -0.14 -5.45 -0.02
N ILE A 6 0.12 -4.33 -0.68
CA ILE A 6 1.17 -4.17 -1.68
C ILE A 6 2.37 -3.48 -1.04
N THR A 7 3.47 -4.23 -0.93
CA THR A 7 4.78 -3.67 -0.61
C THR A 7 5.40 -3.06 -1.87
N GLY A 8 6.09 -1.92 -1.74
CA GLY A 8 6.66 -1.26 -2.92
C GLY A 8 5.63 -0.52 -3.76
N ILE A 9 4.51 -0.09 -3.16
CA ILE A 9 3.40 0.63 -3.83
C ILE A 9 3.84 1.87 -4.62
N THR A 10 4.97 2.48 -4.25
CA THR A 10 5.52 3.66 -4.94
C THR A 10 6.32 3.35 -6.20
N GLY A 11 6.49 2.06 -6.53
CA GLY A 11 7.15 1.60 -7.76
C GLY A 11 6.12 1.33 -8.85
N GLN A 12 6.56 1.37 -10.11
CA GLN A 12 5.71 1.17 -11.28
C GLN A 12 4.91 -0.14 -11.21
N ASP A 13 5.57 -1.26 -10.90
CA ASP A 13 4.92 -2.57 -10.83
C ASP A 13 3.90 -2.64 -9.68
N GLY A 14 4.20 -1.96 -8.56
CA GLY A 14 3.30 -1.88 -7.41
C GLY A 14 2.02 -1.10 -7.73
N GLN A 15 2.15 0.00 -8.45
CA GLN A 15 1.01 0.78 -8.93
C GLN A 15 0.16 -0.02 -9.94
N TYR A 16 0.81 -0.65 -10.92
CA TYR A 16 0.12 -1.48 -11.91
C TYR A 16 -0.64 -2.64 -11.24
N LEU A 17 -0.01 -3.32 -10.28
CA LEU A 17 -0.66 -4.38 -9.51
C LEU A 17 -1.85 -3.85 -8.70
N ALA A 18 -1.76 -2.65 -8.15
CA ALA A 18 -2.85 -2.03 -7.39
C ALA A 18 -4.09 -1.81 -8.26
N GLU A 19 -3.93 -1.31 -9.48
CA GLU A 19 -5.01 -1.14 -10.45
C GLU A 19 -5.66 -2.49 -10.80
N VAL A 20 -4.86 -3.49 -11.16
CA VAL A 20 -5.36 -4.83 -11.51
C VAL A 20 -6.17 -5.44 -10.36
N LEU A 21 -5.65 -5.38 -9.13
CA LEU A 21 -6.33 -5.95 -7.96
C LEU A 21 -7.60 -5.16 -7.59
N HIS A 22 -7.58 -3.84 -7.79
CA HIS A 22 -8.78 -3.03 -7.59
C HIS A 22 -9.90 -3.40 -8.56
N ASP A 23 -9.56 -3.57 -9.84
CA ASP A 23 -10.50 -4.00 -10.89
C ASP A 23 -11.03 -5.42 -10.63
N GLU A 24 -10.25 -6.28 -9.99
CA GLU A 24 -10.68 -7.61 -9.51
C GLU A 24 -11.52 -7.57 -8.21
N GLY A 25 -11.75 -6.39 -7.63
CA GLY A 25 -12.61 -6.20 -6.45
C GLY A 25 -11.92 -6.38 -5.11
N TYR A 26 -10.59 -6.27 -5.04
CA TYR A 26 -9.85 -6.28 -3.78
C TYR A 26 -9.92 -4.91 -3.09
N LYS A 27 -9.92 -4.93 -1.75
CA LYS A 27 -9.51 -3.76 -0.96
C LYS A 27 -7.99 -3.71 -0.97
N VAL A 28 -7.43 -2.64 -1.53
CA VAL A 28 -5.98 -2.50 -1.72
C VAL A 28 -5.39 -1.58 -0.65
N TYR A 29 -4.35 -2.06 0.00
CA TYR A 29 -3.53 -1.30 0.93
C TYR A 29 -2.11 -1.17 0.39
N GLY A 30 -1.51 0.00 0.53
CA GLY A 30 -0.16 0.29 0.06
C GLY A 30 0.80 0.54 1.22
N LEU A 31 1.87 -0.27 1.34
CA LEU A 31 2.86 -0.07 2.41
C LEU A 31 3.79 1.10 2.07
N ILE A 32 3.88 2.08 2.96
CA ILE A 32 4.77 3.24 2.82
C ILE A 32 5.67 3.41 4.05
N LYS A 33 6.94 3.75 3.81
CA LYS A 33 7.90 3.94 4.89
C LYS A 33 7.74 5.33 5.52
N GLY A 34 7.15 5.37 6.72
CA GLY A 34 7.02 6.53 7.61
C GLY A 34 6.02 7.62 7.20
N GLN A 35 5.58 8.41 8.18
CA GLN A 35 4.55 9.47 8.06
C GLN A 35 4.81 10.57 7.03
N ARG A 36 6.08 10.88 6.73
CA ARG A 36 6.48 11.98 5.85
C ARG A 36 7.14 11.47 4.57
N ASN A 37 6.55 10.45 3.97
CA ASN A 37 7.03 9.96 2.69
C ASN A 37 6.61 10.94 1.58
N PRO A 38 7.56 11.54 0.82
CA PRO A 38 7.24 12.52 -0.21
C PRO A 38 6.43 11.94 -1.37
N LYS A 39 6.36 10.61 -1.50
CA LYS A 39 5.57 9.92 -2.52
C LYS A 39 4.13 9.62 -2.09
N ALA A 40 3.77 9.87 -0.83
CA ALA A 40 2.42 9.57 -0.32
C ALA A 40 1.34 10.36 -1.09
N GLU A 41 1.56 11.67 -1.29
CA GLU A 41 0.63 12.54 -2.01
C GLU A 41 0.44 12.10 -3.47
N MET A 42 1.53 11.68 -4.12
CA MET A 42 1.50 11.13 -5.47
C MET A 42 0.59 9.90 -5.53
N ILE A 43 0.77 8.92 -4.64
CA ILE A 43 -0.07 7.71 -4.60
C ILE A 43 -1.53 8.04 -4.29
N ASN A 44 -1.80 8.93 -3.34
CA ASN A 44 -3.18 9.33 -3.03
C ASN A 44 -3.87 10.04 -4.21
N THR A 45 -3.10 10.69 -5.09
CA THR A 45 -3.62 11.36 -6.28
C THR A 45 -3.84 10.40 -7.44
N GLU A 46 -2.87 9.52 -7.70
CA GLU A 46 -2.89 8.58 -8.83
C GLU A 46 -3.77 7.36 -8.54
N LEU A 47 -3.77 6.87 -7.30
CA LEU A 47 -4.44 5.65 -6.86
C LEU A 47 -5.32 5.92 -5.62
N PRO A 48 -6.40 6.72 -5.74
CA PRO A 48 -7.21 7.15 -4.61
C PRO A 48 -7.97 6.01 -3.90
N PHE A 49 -8.03 4.82 -4.51
CA PHE A 49 -8.62 3.61 -3.92
C PHE A 49 -7.64 2.85 -3.03
N VAL A 50 -6.36 3.21 -3.01
CA VAL A 50 -5.33 2.58 -2.18
C VAL A 50 -5.30 3.25 -0.81
N GLU A 51 -5.46 2.44 0.24
CA GLU A 51 -5.30 2.91 1.61
C GLU A 51 -3.83 2.75 2.04
N LEU A 52 -3.14 3.87 2.30
CA LEU A 52 -1.73 3.83 2.70
C LEU A 52 -1.57 3.39 4.16
N VAL A 53 -0.67 2.43 4.39
CA VAL A 53 -0.33 1.89 5.71
C VAL A 53 1.16 2.10 5.95
N GLU A 54 1.51 2.54 7.15
CA GLU A 54 2.91 2.70 7.52
C GLU A 54 3.58 1.36 7.81
N GLY A 55 4.79 1.17 7.30
CA GLY A 55 5.67 0.10 7.72
C GLY A 55 7.00 0.10 7.00
N ASP A 56 7.95 -0.65 7.55
CA ASP A 56 9.29 -0.83 7.00
C ASP A 56 9.56 -2.32 6.81
N LEU A 57 9.94 -2.71 5.60
CA LEU A 57 10.31 -4.09 5.27
C LEU A 57 11.47 -4.63 6.12
N GLN A 58 12.27 -3.74 6.72
CA GLN A 58 13.37 -4.09 7.61
C GLN A 58 12.96 -4.17 9.09
N ASP A 59 11.73 -3.79 9.44
CA ASP A 59 11.19 -3.86 10.80
C ASP A 59 9.99 -4.81 10.86
N LEU A 60 10.25 -6.02 11.36
CA LEU A 60 9.23 -7.06 11.53
C LEU A 60 8.02 -6.59 12.35
N SER A 61 8.22 -5.79 13.39
CA SER A 61 7.13 -5.34 14.26
C SER A 61 6.18 -4.43 13.49
N SER A 62 6.74 -3.56 12.64
CA SER A 62 5.95 -2.68 11.78
C SER A 62 5.16 -3.46 10.73
N LEU A 63 5.73 -4.54 10.17
CA LEU A 63 5.03 -5.39 9.21
C LEU A 63 3.88 -6.17 9.84
N ILE A 64 4.08 -6.67 11.07
CA ILE A 64 3.01 -7.31 11.83
C ILE A 64 1.88 -6.32 12.07
N ALA A 65 2.18 -5.12 12.55
CA ALA A 65 1.18 -4.08 12.78
C ALA A 65 0.43 -3.69 11.50
N ALA A 66 1.14 -3.60 10.36
CA ALA A 66 0.51 -3.35 9.06
C ALA A 66 -0.46 -4.47 8.67
N LEU A 67 -0.06 -5.74 8.81
CA LEU A 67 -0.92 -6.90 8.50
C LEU A 67 -2.14 -7.01 9.43
N GLU A 68 -2.02 -6.64 10.70
CA GLU A 68 -3.15 -6.63 11.64
C GLU A 68 -4.14 -5.50 11.35
N TYR A 69 -3.68 -4.41 10.73
CA TYR A 69 -4.51 -3.27 10.36
C TYR A 69 -5.33 -3.51 9.07
N THR A 70 -4.77 -4.25 8.10
CA THR A 70 -5.39 -4.50 6.78
C THR A 70 -6.44 -5.61 6.79
#